data_AF-A0A7J4RRD2-F1
#
_entry.id   AF-A0A7J4RRD2-F1
#
_cell.length_a   1.000
_cell.length_b   1.000
_cell.length_c   1.000
_cell.angle_alpha   90.00
_cell.angle_beta   90.00
_cell.angle_gamma   90.00
#
_symmetry.space_group_name_H-M   'P 1'
#
loop_
_entity.id
_entity.type
_entity.pdbx_description
1 polymer ?
#
loop_
_entity_poly.entity_id
_entity_poly.type
_entity_poly.pdbx_seq_one_letter_code
_entity_poly.pdbx_strand_id
1 'polypeptide(L)'
;MKTKLATLYNSESANYTILDKISSSKPKGKKVGIRLRVLSNADIENILKFARTGIDFVIVDVKDWKIIPLENIIAKLHKLHTRIFALANNPEEVRKMFSILEIGVDGVIFSTSSINEVREALVYLGTKSFELKPAKIFEIKEVGNGERVCVDTASMLHRGEGMLIGSRSNFLFLVHNESVGSSFTSPRPFRVNAGAVHCYTISPDGTTKYLSELETGSEVLVLDSKGKARRATVGRSKIESRPMLMIKAQIGNEIGGIIAQNAETIRFVRPNGHLVSVTHLKKGDVVLAHCKPATGRHFGMEVDDEYIIEK
;
A
#
# COMPACT_ATOMS: atom_id res chain seq x y z
N MET A 1 -14.08 -15.15 6.92
CA MET A 1 -13.97 -15.64 5.52
C MET A 1 -13.64 -17.13 5.59
N LYS A 2 -14.56 -18.03 5.21
CA LYS A 2 -14.24 -19.47 5.09
C LYS A 2 -13.36 -19.63 3.85
N THR A 3 -12.05 -19.44 4.00
CA THR A 3 -11.10 -19.71 2.92
C THR A 3 -11.08 -21.22 2.73
N LYS A 4 -11.63 -21.73 1.61
CA LYS A 4 -11.36 -23.11 1.20
C LYS A 4 -9.85 -23.22 1.02
N LEU A 5 -9.17 -23.88 1.95
CA LEU A 5 -7.73 -24.12 1.87
C LEU A 5 -7.46 -24.96 0.62
N ALA A 6 -6.64 -24.42 -0.30
CA ALA A 6 -6.16 -25.16 -1.44
C ALA A 6 -4.87 -25.90 -1.05
N THR A 7 -4.77 -27.19 -1.36
CA THR A 7 -3.60 -28.01 -1.06
C THR A 7 -2.66 -28.09 -2.27
N LEU A 8 -1.36 -28.04 -2.00
CA LEU A 8 -0.28 -28.18 -2.99
C LEU A 8 0.71 -29.22 -2.49
N TYR A 9 0.74 -30.41 -3.13
CA TYR A 9 1.59 -31.54 -2.73
C TYR A 9 1.75 -32.56 -3.86
N ASN A 10 2.70 -33.49 -3.73
CA ASN A 10 2.93 -34.62 -4.63
C ASN A 10 1.88 -35.73 -4.41
N SER A 11 0.59 -35.38 -4.52
CA SER A 11 -0.49 -36.37 -4.42
C SER A 11 -1.64 -35.99 -5.34
N GLU A 12 -2.33 -37.02 -5.82
CA GLU A 12 -3.57 -36.86 -6.54
C GLU A 12 -4.70 -36.28 -5.68
N SER A 13 -4.62 -36.36 -4.35
CA SER A 13 -5.60 -35.72 -3.47
C SER A 13 -5.45 -34.19 -3.38
N ALA A 14 -4.39 -33.62 -3.94
CA ALA A 14 -4.12 -32.18 -3.90
C ALA A 14 -4.94 -31.38 -4.92
N ASN A 15 -5.25 -30.12 -4.61
CA ASN A 15 -5.84 -29.19 -5.59
C ASN A 15 -4.80 -28.78 -6.66
N TYR A 16 -3.54 -28.72 -6.27
CA TYR A 16 -2.37 -28.47 -7.10
C TYR A 16 -1.40 -29.64 -6.95
N THR A 17 -1.31 -30.49 -7.97
CA THR A 17 -0.41 -31.65 -7.95
C THR A 17 0.96 -31.27 -8.51
N ILE A 18 2.01 -31.53 -7.74
CA ILE A 18 3.39 -31.37 -8.18
C ILE A 18 3.89 -32.69 -8.75
N LEU A 19 4.41 -32.67 -9.97
CA LEU A 19 5.00 -33.84 -10.62
C LEU A 19 6.51 -33.91 -10.34
N ASP A 20 7.00 -35.11 -10.04
CA ASP A 20 8.44 -35.41 -9.93
C ASP A 20 9.12 -35.55 -11.31
N LYS A 21 8.36 -36.00 -12.32
CA LYS A 21 8.77 -36.10 -13.72
C LYS A 21 7.57 -35.81 -14.62
N ILE A 22 7.81 -35.18 -15.77
CA ILE A 22 6.75 -34.93 -16.75
C ILE A 22 6.45 -36.23 -17.48
N SER A 23 5.34 -36.85 -17.11
CA SER A 23 4.70 -37.91 -17.91
C SER A 23 3.57 -37.31 -18.73
N SER A 24 3.28 -37.93 -19.87
CA SER A 24 2.39 -37.44 -20.93
C SER A 24 0.92 -37.36 -20.53
N SER A 25 0.53 -37.83 -19.35
CA SER A 25 -0.87 -37.88 -18.89
C SER A 25 -1.14 -36.84 -17.82
N LYS A 26 -1.73 -35.71 -18.22
CA LYS A 26 -2.32 -34.74 -17.28
C LYS A 26 -3.56 -35.39 -16.62
N PRO A 27 -3.62 -35.53 -15.28
CA PRO A 27 -4.81 -36.01 -14.61
C PRO A 27 -6.00 -35.10 -14.93
N LYS A 28 -7.11 -35.67 -15.41
CA LYS A 28 -8.29 -34.89 -15.83
C LYS A 28 -8.84 -34.08 -14.64
N GLY A 29 -9.07 -32.78 -14.87
CA GLY A 29 -9.71 -31.87 -13.90
C GLY A 29 -8.79 -31.31 -12.80
N LYS A 30 -7.48 -31.59 -12.83
CA LYS A 30 -6.52 -31.10 -11.81
C LYS A 30 -5.53 -30.10 -12.39
N LYS A 31 -5.06 -29.19 -11.53
CA LYS A 31 -3.99 -28.25 -11.86
C LYS A 31 -2.66 -28.92 -11.57
N VAL A 32 -1.81 -29.00 -12.58
CA VAL A 32 -0.55 -29.74 -12.54
C VAL A 32 0.61 -28.80 -12.76
N GLY A 33 1.68 -28.99 -11.99
CA GLY A 33 2.90 -28.22 -12.15
C GLY A 33 4.12 -29.01 -11.76
N ILE A 34 5.28 -28.37 -11.91
CA ILE A 34 6.58 -28.95 -11.60
C ILE A 34 7.37 -27.99 -10.72
N ARG A 35 8.14 -28.54 -9.77
CA ARG A 35 9.13 -27.78 -9.00
C ARG A 35 10.48 -27.89 -9.68
N LEU A 36 11.08 -26.74 -9.97
CA LEU A 36 12.37 -26.64 -10.65
C LEU A 36 13.30 -25.75 -9.86
N ARG A 37 14.52 -26.23 -9.68
CA ARG A 37 15.59 -25.45 -9.10
C ARG A 37 16.30 -24.68 -10.20
N VAL A 38 16.53 -23.39 -9.99
CA VAL A 38 17.15 -22.51 -10.99
C VAL A 38 18.52 -22.10 -10.49
N LEU A 39 19.55 -22.57 -11.20
CA LEU A 39 20.95 -22.28 -10.93
C LEU A 39 21.63 -21.58 -12.12
N SER A 40 21.01 -21.66 -13.30
CA SER A 40 21.57 -21.18 -14.55
C SER A 40 20.49 -20.73 -15.55
N ASN A 41 20.91 -20.03 -16.62
CA ASN A 41 20.03 -19.69 -17.74
C ASN A 41 19.49 -20.94 -18.47
N ALA A 42 20.20 -22.08 -18.43
CA ALA A 42 19.72 -23.33 -19.02
C ALA A 42 18.48 -23.86 -18.30
N ASP A 43 18.38 -23.65 -16.98
CA ASP A 43 17.22 -24.05 -16.19
C ASP A 43 15.99 -23.19 -16.56
N ILE A 44 16.19 -21.91 -16.85
CA ILE A 44 15.13 -21.00 -17.32
C ILE A 44 14.60 -21.45 -18.69
N GLU A 45 15.48 -21.87 -19.61
CA GLU A 45 15.06 -22.46 -20.88
C GLU A 45 14.27 -23.75 -20.69
N ASN A 46 14.67 -24.59 -19.73
CA ASN A 46 13.91 -25.80 -19.40
C ASN A 46 12.52 -25.46 -18.85
N ILE A 47 12.40 -24.46 -17.97
CA ILE A 47 11.09 -23.96 -17.49
C ILE A 47 10.21 -23.56 -18.68
N LEU A 48 10.74 -22.82 -19.66
CA LEU A 48 9.98 -22.40 -20.84
C LEU A 48 9.54 -23.61 -21.70
N LYS A 49 10.43 -24.58 -21.90
CA LYS A 49 10.08 -25.83 -22.61
C LYS A 49 8.93 -26.55 -21.91
N PHE A 50 8.96 -26.63 -20.59
CA PHE A 50 7.90 -27.27 -19.81
C PHE A 50 6.60 -26.46 -19.82
N ALA A 51 6.65 -25.14 -19.72
CA ALA A 51 5.47 -24.29 -19.84
C ALA A 51 4.74 -24.52 -21.19
N ARG A 52 5.51 -24.72 -22.28
CA ARG A 52 4.97 -25.03 -23.61
C ARG A 52 4.29 -26.39 -23.72
N THR A 53 4.51 -27.32 -22.78
CA THR A 53 3.80 -28.62 -22.77
C THR A 53 2.40 -28.55 -22.16
N GLY A 54 1.97 -27.38 -21.68
CA GLY A 54 0.60 -27.16 -21.17
C GLY A 54 0.42 -27.43 -19.67
N ILE A 55 1.50 -27.36 -18.89
CA ILE A 55 1.43 -27.36 -17.42
C ILE A 55 0.77 -26.07 -16.90
N ASP A 56 0.02 -26.18 -15.81
CA ASP A 56 -0.77 -25.08 -15.26
C ASP A 56 0.05 -24.14 -14.38
N PHE A 57 1.15 -24.62 -13.80
CA PHE A 57 2.06 -23.82 -13.00
C PHE A 57 3.49 -24.39 -12.92
N VAL A 58 4.43 -23.54 -12.53
CA VAL A 58 5.81 -23.91 -12.17
C VAL A 58 6.14 -23.37 -10.78
N ILE A 59 6.82 -24.15 -9.95
CA ILE A 59 7.39 -23.72 -8.68
C ILE A 59 8.87 -23.49 -8.88
N VAL A 60 9.30 -22.24 -8.74
CA VAL A 60 10.66 -21.80 -8.98
C VAL A 60 11.40 -21.70 -7.64
N ASP A 61 12.43 -22.54 -7.50
CA ASP A 61 13.32 -22.57 -6.35
C ASP A 61 14.68 -21.96 -6.75
N VAL A 62 14.85 -20.68 -6.45
CA VAL A 62 16.10 -19.94 -6.67
C VAL A 62 16.75 -19.74 -5.31
N LYS A 63 17.99 -20.24 -5.13
CA LYS A 63 18.71 -20.12 -3.85
C LYS A 63 19.20 -18.69 -3.59
N ASP A 64 19.97 -18.14 -4.53
CA ASP A 64 20.68 -16.87 -4.37
C ASP A 64 20.29 -15.89 -5.48
N TRP A 65 20.26 -14.58 -5.16
CA TRP A 65 19.89 -13.50 -6.09
C TRP A 65 18.58 -13.75 -6.88
N LYS A 66 17.48 -13.98 -6.14
CA LYS A 66 16.18 -14.40 -6.71
C LYS A 66 15.57 -13.47 -7.77
N ILE A 67 15.95 -12.20 -7.79
CA ILE A 67 15.29 -11.17 -8.62
C ILE A 67 15.52 -11.40 -10.12
N ILE A 68 16.77 -11.36 -10.59
CA ILE A 68 17.09 -11.46 -12.04
C ILE A 68 16.58 -12.77 -12.66
N PRO A 69 16.76 -13.96 -12.03
CA PRO A 69 16.20 -15.20 -12.56
C PRO A 69 14.66 -15.15 -12.66
N LEU A 70 13.97 -14.60 -11.66
CA LEU A 70 12.52 -14.45 -11.70
C LEU A 70 12.07 -13.44 -12.76
N GLU A 71 12.76 -12.32 -12.95
CA GLU A 71 12.50 -11.36 -14.03
C GLU A 71 12.52 -12.05 -15.40
N ASN A 72 13.57 -12.84 -15.66
CA ASN A 72 13.73 -13.59 -16.90
C ASN A 72 12.63 -14.64 -17.10
N ILE A 73 12.24 -15.33 -16.03
CA ILE A 73 11.16 -16.33 -16.06
C ILE A 73 9.82 -15.63 -16.33
N ILE A 74 9.49 -14.57 -15.60
CA ILE A 74 8.26 -13.78 -15.81
C ILE A 74 8.20 -13.27 -17.25
N ALA A 75 9.28 -12.66 -17.75
CA ALA A 75 9.32 -12.14 -19.11
C ALA A 75 9.10 -13.23 -20.18
N LYS A 76 9.60 -14.45 -19.97
CA LYS A 76 9.43 -15.57 -20.92
C LYS A 76 8.05 -16.22 -20.84
N LEU A 77 7.45 -16.27 -19.65
CA LEU A 77 6.17 -16.94 -19.43
C LEU A 77 4.96 -16.01 -19.50
N HIS A 78 5.12 -14.68 -19.52
CA HIS A 78 3.98 -13.74 -19.46
C HIS A 78 2.92 -13.91 -20.56
N LYS A 79 3.29 -14.50 -21.71
CA LYS A 79 2.36 -14.80 -22.82
C LYS A 79 1.78 -16.21 -22.76
N LEU A 80 2.19 -17.02 -21.79
CA LEU A 80 1.72 -18.37 -21.58
C LEU A 80 0.71 -18.39 -20.44
N HIS A 81 -0.22 -19.35 -20.47
CA HIS A 81 -1.19 -19.55 -19.40
C HIS A 81 -0.63 -20.37 -18.21
N THR A 82 0.69 -20.41 -18.07
CA THR A 82 1.39 -21.14 -16.99
C THR A 82 1.71 -20.19 -15.86
N ARG A 83 1.18 -20.48 -14.66
CA ARG A 83 1.40 -19.64 -13.47
C ARG A 83 2.77 -19.87 -12.84
N ILE A 84 3.35 -18.83 -12.26
CA ILE A 84 4.65 -18.85 -11.60
C ILE A 84 4.45 -18.79 -10.08
N PHE A 85 4.93 -19.79 -9.37
CA PHE A 85 5.03 -19.79 -7.91
C PHE A 85 6.49 -19.68 -7.48
N ALA A 86 6.81 -18.75 -6.59
CA ALA A 86 8.16 -18.58 -6.06
C ALA A 86 8.22 -18.88 -4.56
N LEU A 87 9.39 -19.31 -4.07
CA LEU A 87 9.62 -19.64 -2.66
C LEU A 87 10.15 -18.44 -1.89
N ALA A 88 9.46 -18.02 -0.83
CA ALA A 88 9.92 -16.96 0.08
C ALA A 88 10.16 -17.50 1.49
N ASN A 89 11.17 -16.95 2.17
CA ASN A 89 11.53 -17.32 3.53
C ASN A 89 11.28 -16.21 4.57
N ASN A 90 10.86 -15.02 4.13
CA ASN A 90 10.50 -13.91 5.00
C ASN A 90 9.47 -12.99 4.30
N PRO A 91 8.77 -12.12 5.04
CA PRO A 91 7.76 -11.21 4.49
C PRO A 91 8.28 -10.24 3.41
N GLU A 92 9.53 -9.78 3.52
CA GLU A 92 10.12 -8.90 2.50
C GLU A 92 10.27 -9.60 1.15
N GLU A 93 10.70 -10.87 1.15
CA GLU A 93 10.80 -11.68 -0.06
C GLU A 93 9.42 -11.89 -0.69
N VAL A 94 8.38 -12.16 0.12
CA VAL A 94 7.00 -12.26 -0.37
C VAL A 94 6.63 -11.00 -1.14
N ARG A 95 6.85 -9.83 -0.54
CA ARG A 95 6.59 -8.53 -1.18
C ARG A 95 7.38 -8.36 -2.48
N LYS A 96 8.70 -8.63 -2.43
CA LYS A 96 9.60 -8.47 -3.59
C LYS A 96 9.10 -9.31 -4.76
N MET A 97 8.72 -10.57 -4.52
CA MET A 97 8.25 -11.51 -5.55
C MET A 97 6.99 -11.05 -6.27
N PHE A 98 6.04 -10.43 -5.57
CA PHE A 98 4.84 -9.87 -6.20
C PHE A 98 5.08 -8.53 -6.93
N SER A 99 6.26 -7.92 -6.80
CA SER A 99 6.57 -6.61 -7.38
C SER A 99 7.51 -6.67 -8.59
N ILE A 100 8.06 -7.84 -8.92
CA ILE A 100 9.07 -8.01 -9.97
C ILE A 100 8.52 -7.59 -11.34
N LEU A 101 9.22 -6.70 -12.06
CA LEU A 101 8.79 -6.10 -13.34
C LEU A 101 7.40 -5.43 -13.32
N GLU A 102 6.90 -5.00 -12.15
CA GLU A 102 5.51 -4.51 -11.97
C GLU A 102 4.42 -5.54 -12.34
N ILE A 103 4.81 -6.78 -12.67
CA ILE A 103 3.91 -7.90 -12.99
C ILE A 103 3.83 -8.85 -11.79
N GLY A 104 4.99 -9.18 -11.22
CA GLY A 104 5.13 -10.13 -10.13
C GLY A 104 4.98 -11.59 -10.55
N VAL A 105 5.11 -12.48 -9.58
CA VAL A 105 4.73 -13.90 -9.69
C VAL A 105 3.24 -14.07 -9.39
N ASP A 106 2.62 -15.15 -9.88
CA ASP A 106 1.21 -15.46 -9.63
C ASP A 106 0.93 -15.94 -8.20
N GLY A 107 1.96 -16.37 -7.47
CA GLY A 107 1.84 -16.81 -6.09
C GLY A 107 3.18 -17.00 -5.40
N VAL A 108 3.17 -16.92 -4.08
CA VAL A 108 4.35 -17.14 -3.24
C VAL A 108 4.06 -18.26 -2.26
N ILE A 109 4.94 -19.25 -2.21
CA ILE A 109 4.97 -20.29 -1.18
C ILE A 109 5.87 -19.75 -0.07
N PHE A 110 5.23 -19.17 0.95
CA PHE A 110 5.92 -18.55 2.08
C PHE A 110 6.13 -19.57 3.20
N SER A 111 7.39 -19.84 3.56
CA SER A 111 7.74 -20.74 4.66
C SER A 111 8.21 -19.93 5.87
N THR A 112 7.49 -20.05 6.99
CA THR A 112 7.85 -19.40 8.26
C THR A 112 7.36 -20.24 9.45
N SER A 113 8.06 -20.12 10.59
CA SER A 113 7.62 -20.64 11.90
C SER A 113 6.92 -19.59 12.76
N SER A 114 6.81 -18.34 12.27
CA SER A 114 6.27 -17.19 13.02
C SER A 114 4.90 -16.76 12.49
N ILE A 115 3.89 -16.81 13.34
CA ILE A 115 2.56 -16.28 13.02
C ILE A 115 2.59 -14.76 12.78
N ASN A 116 3.53 -14.04 13.39
CA ASN A 116 3.68 -12.61 13.17
C ASN A 116 4.18 -12.29 11.77
N GLU A 117 5.13 -13.08 11.25
CA GLU A 117 5.58 -12.92 9.87
C GLU A 117 4.46 -13.25 8.86
N VAL A 118 3.59 -14.23 9.17
CA VAL A 118 2.38 -14.49 8.35
C VAL A 118 1.48 -13.26 8.33
N ARG A 119 1.22 -12.64 9.48
CA ARG A 119 0.43 -11.40 9.55
C ARG A 119 1.10 -10.29 8.73
N GLU A 120 2.40 -10.10 8.87
CA GLU A 120 3.16 -9.09 8.12
C GLU A 120 3.08 -9.31 6.61
N ALA A 121 3.29 -10.55 6.15
CA ALA A 121 3.12 -10.96 4.76
C ALA A 121 1.70 -10.69 4.26
N LEU A 122 0.67 -11.04 5.03
CA LEU A 122 -0.72 -10.74 4.69
C LEU A 122 -0.99 -9.22 4.63
N VAL A 123 -0.32 -8.41 5.46
CA VAL A 123 -0.41 -6.95 5.35
C VAL A 123 0.29 -6.44 4.09
N TYR A 124 1.37 -7.06 3.62
CA TYR A 124 1.97 -6.72 2.32
C TYR A 124 1.07 -7.07 1.13
N LEU A 125 0.37 -8.21 1.20
CA LEU A 125 -0.53 -8.70 0.15
C LEU A 125 -1.89 -8.04 0.17
N GLY A 126 -2.33 -7.63 1.35
CA GLY A 126 -3.56 -6.88 1.53
C GLY A 126 -3.36 -5.46 1.04
N THR A 127 -3.94 -5.13 -0.12
CA THR A 127 -4.45 -3.78 -0.33
C THR A 127 -5.41 -3.48 0.83
N LYS A 128 -4.89 -2.87 1.90
CA LYS A 128 -5.72 -2.35 2.98
C LYS A 128 -6.67 -1.37 2.32
N SER A 129 -7.97 -1.67 2.34
CA SER A 129 -8.97 -0.69 1.95
C SER A 129 -9.38 0.04 3.20
N PHE A 130 -9.34 1.37 3.16
CA PHE A 130 -9.87 2.20 4.23
C PHE A 130 -11.23 2.70 3.79
N GLU A 131 -12.20 2.63 4.70
CA GLU A 131 -13.49 3.26 4.46
C GLU A 131 -13.29 4.79 4.51
N LEU A 132 -13.48 5.44 3.36
CA LEU A 132 -13.48 6.90 3.24
C LEU A 132 -14.91 7.41 3.31
N LYS A 133 -15.16 8.38 4.18
CA LYS A 133 -16.46 8.99 4.41
C LYS A 133 -16.46 10.46 4.01
N PRO A 134 -17.59 11.00 3.53
CA PRO A 134 -17.73 12.44 3.30
C PRO A 134 -17.71 13.21 4.63
N ALA A 135 -16.69 14.04 4.83
CA ALA A 135 -16.53 14.94 5.96
C ALA A 135 -16.93 16.36 5.58
N LYS A 136 -17.88 16.94 6.31
CA LYS A 136 -18.37 18.30 6.06
C LYS A 136 -17.52 19.33 6.80
N ILE A 137 -16.91 20.26 6.06
CA ILE A 137 -16.13 21.37 6.62
C ILE A 137 -17.07 22.34 7.33
N PHE A 138 -16.79 22.67 8.59
CA PHE A 138 -17.59 23.63 9.35
C PHE A 138 -16.79 24.84 9.87
N GLU A 139 -15.46 24.75 9.92
CA GLU A 139 -14.57 25.83 10.37
C GLU A 139 -13.28 25.85 9.54
N ILE A 140 -12.86 27.04 9.12
CA ILE A 140 -11.56 27.31 8.48
C ILE A 140 -11.03 28.60 9.12
N LYS A 141 -9.78 28.58 9.60
CA LYS A 141 -9.17 29.71 10.29
C LYS A 141 -7.67 29.80 9.97
N GLU A 142 -7.18 31.01 9.69
CA GLU A 142 -5.74 31.27 9.62
C GLU A 142 -5.12 31.19 11.02
N VAL A 143 -4.00 30.45 11.12
CA VAL A 143 -3.32 30.22 12.41
C VAL A 143 -1.87 30.71 12.43
N GLY A 144 -1.51 31.57 11.46
CA GLY A 144 -0.17 32.15 11.36
C GLY A 144 0.85 31.19 10.76
N ASN A 145 2.13 31.44 11.04
CA ASN A 145 3.22 30.60 10.57
C ASN A 145 3.38 29.35 11.46
N GLY A 146 3.69 28.22 10.83
CA GLY A 146 4.06 26.99 11.53
C GLY A 146 4.82 26.02 10.63
N GLU A 147 5.37 24.98 11.23
CA GLU A 147 6.19 23.97 10.56
C GLU A 147 5.29 22.95 9.85
N ARG A 148 5.37 22.91 8.52
CA ARG A 148 4.73 21.89 7.70
C ARG A 148 5.72 20.79 7.32
N VAL A 149 5.21 19.58 7.13
CA VAL A 149 5.95 18.45 6.58
C VAL A 149 5.55 18.20 5.13
N CYS A 150 6.54 18.13 4.24
CA CYS A 150 6.38 17.60 2.88
C CYS A 150 6.96 16.20 2.83
N VAL A 151 6.15 15.23 2.43
CA VAL A 151 6.58 13.84 2.28
C VAL A 151 6.88 13.59 0.81
N ASP A 152 8.16 13.43 0.47
CA ASP A 152 8.59 12.96 -0.84
C ASP A 152 8.73 11.45 -0.79
N THR A 153 7.96 10.76 -1.61
CA THR A 153 8.02 9.30 -1.75
C THR A 153 9.03 8.90 -2.83
N ALA A 154 9.55 7.68 -2.73
CA ALA A 154 10.36 7.04 -3.77
C ALA A 154 9.48 6.39 -4.86
N SER A 155 8.23 6.83 -5.01
CA SER A 155 7.26 6.28 -5.94
C SER A 155 6.51 7.41 -6.63
N MET A 156 6.07 7.16 -7.86
CA MET A 156 5.12 8.05 -8.51
C MET A 156 3.70 7.78 -7.96
N LEU A 157 2.95 8.86 -7.78
CA LEU A 157 1.62 8.95 -7.22
C LEU A 157 0.70 9.46 -8.33
N HIS A 158 -0.40 8.76 -8.53
CA HIS A 158 -1.40 9.09 -9.53
C HIS A 158 -2.33 10.20 -9.06
N ARG A 159 -3.03 10.83 -10.00
CA ARG A 159 -4.09 11.78 -9.65
C ARG A 159 -5.20 11.06 -8.87
N GLY A 160 -5.64 11.67 -7.78
CA GLY A 160 -6.59 11.08 -6.83
C GLY A 160 -5.92 10.30 -5.70
N GLU A 161 -4.62 10.02 -5.79
CA GLU A 161 -3.87 9.39 -4.70
C GLU A 161 -3.39 10.44 -3.67
N GLY A 162 -3.26 10.02 -2.42
CA GLY A 162 -2.86 10.91 -1.33
C GLY A 162 -2.52 10.17 -0.04
N MET A 163 -2.30 10.92 1.02
CA MET A 163 -2.09 10.38 2.37
C MET A 163 -3.24 10.75 3.28
N LEU A 164 -3.54 9.88 4.25
CA LEU A 164 -4.50 10.16 5.32
C LEU A 164 -3.80 10.94 6.43
N ILE A 165 -4.18 12.19 6.64
CA ILE A 165 -3.52 13.12 7.56
C ILE A 165 -4.54 13.87 8.41
N GLY A 166 -4.30 14.00 9.70
CA GLY A 166 -5.16 14.79 10.59
C GLY A 166 -4.51 15.05 11.94
N SER A 167 -5.01 16.04 12.67
CA SER A 167 -4.54 16.36 14.02
C SER A 167 -4.96 15.31 15.06
N ARG A 168 -5.87 14.39 14.72
CA ARG A 168 -6.29 13.26 15.56
C ARG A 168 -6.10 11.95 14.83
N SER A 169 -5.61 10.94 15.52
CA SER A 169 -5.32 9.62 14.95
C SER A 169 -6.57 8.90 14.41
N ASN A 170 -7.76 9.21 14.96
CA ASN A 170 -9.04 8.60 14.59
C ASN A 170 -9.82 9.41 13.53
N PHE A 171 -9.33 10.56 13.08
CA PHE A 171 -9.96 11.39 12.05
C PHE A 171 -8.91 12.00 11.11
N LEU A 172 -8.77 11.40 9.93
CA LEU A 172 -7.69 11.69 8.99
C LEU A 172 -8.26 12.05 7.62
N PHE A 173 -7.89 13.22 7.09
CA PHE A 173 -8.30 13.73 5.78
C PHE A 173 -7.47 13.10 4.67
N LEU A 174 -8.08 12.82 3.51
CA LEU A 174 -7.33 12.41 2.33
C LEU A 174 -6.72 13.65 1.65
N VAL A 175 -5.44 13.92 1.93
CA VAL A 175 -4.65 14.99 1.34
C VAL A 175 -3.99 14.48 0.07
N HIS A 176 -4.35 15.08 -1.06
CA HIS A 176 -3.90 14.69 -2.38
C HIS A 176 -2.43 15.09 -2.62
N ASN A 177 -1.74 14.31 -3.46
CA ASN A 177 -0.37 14.60 -3.87
C ASN A 177 -0.22 15.79 -4.84
N GLU A 178 1.00 16.23 -5.13
CA GLU A 178 1.28 17.37 -6.02
C GLU A 178 1.32 16.98 -7.51
N SER A 179 0.55 15.96 -7.95
CA SER A 179 0.46 15.54 -9.37
C SER A 179 -0.27 16.53 -10.27
N VAL A 180 -1.01 17.48 -9.70
CA VAL A 180 -1.64 18.57 -10.45
C VAL A 180 -0.83 19.84 -10.26
N GLY A 181 -0.23 20.33 -11.35
CA GLY A 181 0.51 21.58 -11.36
C GLY A 181 -0.37 22.80 -11.09
N SER A 182 0.25 23.97 -11.10
CA SER A 182 -0.47 25.25 -11.18
C SER A 182 0.07 26.07 -12.34
N SER A 183 -0.47 27.27 -12.54
CA SER A 183 0.06 28.22 -13.51
C SER A 183 1.51 28.64 -13.22
N PHE A 184 2.01 28.36 -12.01
CA PHE A 184 3.30 28.83 -11.52
C PHE A 184 4.27 27.71 -11.16
N THR A 185 3.82 26.45 -11.08
CA THR A 185 4.66 25.32 -10.69
C THR A 185 4.37 24.05 -11.49
N SER A 186 5.43 23.35 -11.87
CA SER A 186 5.33 22.01 -12.44
C SER A 186 4.87 20.99 -11.39
N PRO A 187 4.08 19.98 -11.77
CA PRO A 187 3.66 18.94 -10.85
C PRO A 187 4.85 18.15 -10.32
N ARG A 188 4.73 17.68 -9.07
CA ARG A 188 5.66 16.77 -8.41
C ARG A 188 4.88 15.54 -7.96
N PRO A 189 4.60 14.58 -8.85
CA PRO A 189 3.74 13.43 -8.57
C PRO A 189 4.40 12.40 -7.64
N PHE A 190 5.37 12.79 -6.82
CA PHE A 190 5.99 11.97 -5.79
C PHE A 190 5.85 12.62 -4.41
N ARG A 191 5.32 13.85 -4.34
CA ARG A 191 5.24 14.68 -3.14
C ARG A 191 3.81 14.78 -2.64
N VAL A 192 3.64 14.65 -1.32
CA VAL A 192 2.45 15.11 -0.60
C VAL A 192 2.86 16.25 0.32
N ASN A 193 2.26 17.42 0.10
CA ASN A 193 2.38 18.54 1.02
C ASN A 193 1.40 18.30 2.18
N ALA A 194 1.86 17.55 3.19
CA ALA A 194 1.01 16.81 4.11
C ALA A 194 0.22 17.69 5.10
N GLY A 195 0.89 18.21 6.12
CA GLY A 195 0.27 18.94 7.22
C GLY A 195 1.32 19.45 8.21
N ALA A 196 0.87 19.98 9.34
CA ALA A 196 1.75 20.41 10.42
C ALA A 196 2.50 19.22 11.05
N VAL A 197 3.66 19.48 11.66
CA VAL A 197 4.53 18.46 12.28
C VAL A 197 3.82 17.50 13.25
N HIS A 198 2.83 17.98 14.01
CA HIS A 198 2.05 17.19 14.98
C HIS A 198 0.91 16.37 14.35
N CYS A 199 0.61 16.54 13.06
CA CYS A 199 -0.44 15.74 12.45
C CYS A 199 -0.03 14.27 12.38
N TYR A 200 -1.01 13.39 12.50
CA TYR A 200 -0.85 11.95 12.36
C TYR A 200 -1.00 11.50 10.91
N THR A 201 -0.35 10.40 10.57
CA THR A 201 -0.62 9.57 9.38
C THR A 201 -0.71 8.10 9.78
N ILE A 202 -1.37 7.28 8.95
CA ILE A 202 -1.43 5.82 9.14
C ILE A 202 -0.16 5.16 8.60
N SER A 203 0.46 4.33 9.44
CA SER A 203 1.56 3.44 9.08
C SER A 203 1.03 2.14 8.47
N PRO A 204 1.79 1.48 7.58
CA PRO A 204 1.32 0.25 6.97
C PRO A 204 1.00 -0.91 7.92
N ASP A 205 1.63 -0.97 9.09
CA ASP A 205 1.34 -1.93 10.16
C ASP A 205 -0.04 -1.71 10.81
N GLY A 206 -0.67 -0.53 10.60
CA GLY A 206 -1.96 -0.15 11.19
C GLY A 206 -1.83 0.79 12.39
N THR A 207 -0.61 1.10 12.84
CA THR A 207 -0.34 2.14 13.82
C THR A 207 -0.45 3.54 13.20
N THR A 208 -0.36 4.58 14.03
CA THR A 208 -0.27 5.97 13.57
C THR A 208 1.04 6.57 14.00
N LYS A 209 1.62 7.43 13.15
CA LYS A 209 2.85 8.17 13.42
C LYS A 209 2.64 9.67 13.26
N TYR A 210 3.39 10.47 13.99
CA TYR A 210 3.46 11.89 13.72
C TYR A 210 4.20 12.15 12.42
N LEU A 211 3.80 13.18 11.67
CA LEU A 211 4.49 13.57 10.44
C LEU A 211 5.96 13.95 10.69
N SER A 212 6.28 14.49 11.88
CA SER A 212 7.66 14.80 12.29
C SER A 212 8.56 13.58 12.47
N GLU A 213 7.98 12.39 12.66
CA GLU A 213 8.74 11.14 12.83
C GLU A 213 9.06 10.46 11.50
N LEU A 214 8.50 10.97 10.38
CA LEU A 214 8.79 10.42 9.06
C LEU A 214 10.18 10.84 8.61
N GLU A 215 10.99 9.85 8.26
CA GLU A 215 12.35 10.02 7.75
C GLU A 215 12.57 9.17 6.50
N THR A 216 13.72 9.35 5.84
CA THR A 216 14.11 8.51 4.69
C THR A 216 14.09 7.03 5.08
N GLY A 217 13.45 6.20 4.26
CA GLY A 217 13.26 4.77 4.52
C GLY A 217 12.01 4.45 5.34
N SER A 218 11.34 5.42 5.95
CA SER A 218 10.02 5.23 6.54
C SER A 218 9.02 4.75 5.48
N GLU A 219 8.03 3.95 5.89
CA GLU A 219 6.94 3.55 5.01
C GLU A 219 5.65 4.27 5.39
N VAL A 220 4.92 4.75 4.38
CA VAL A 220 3.61 5.37 4.52
C VAL A 220 2.59 4.67 3.65
N LEU A 221 1.31 4.86 3.96
CA LEU A 221 0.22 4.43 3.10
C LEU A 221 -0.23 5.56 2.18
N VAL A 222 -0.31 5.25 0.90
CA VAL A 222 -0.93 6.09 -0.13
C VAL A 222 -2.26 5.47 -0.52
N LEU A 223 -3.33 6.28 -0.53
CA LEU A 223 -4.69 5.85 -0.81
C LEU A 223 -5.24 6.54 -2.04
N ASP A 224 -6.01 5.83 -2.85
CA ASP A 224 -6.87 6.44 -3.87
C ASP A 224 -8.21 6.92 -3.29
N SER A 225 -9.01 7.61 -4.11
CA SER A 225 -10.34 8.12 -3.73
C SER A 225 -11.37 7.03 -3.41
N LYS A 226 -11.08 5.76 -3.74
CA LYS A 226 -11.92 4.60 -3.40
C LYS A 226 -11.47 3.94 -2.09
N GLY A 227 -10.41 4.47 -1.46
CA GLY A 227 -9.86 3.96 -0.21
C GLY A 227 -8.88 2.82 -0.39
N LYS A 228 -8.52 2.43 -1.63
CA LYS A 228 -7.52 1.39 -1.86
C LYS A 228 -6.15 1.93 -1.48
N ALA A 229 -5.53 1.33 -0.46
CA ALA A 229 -4.21 1.71 -0.01
C ALA A 229 -3.12 0.83 -0.63
N ARG A 230 -1.96 1.45 -0.84
CA ARG A 230 -0.68 0.80 -1.14
C ARG A 230 0.43 1.46 -0.32
N ARG A 231 1.52 0.74 -0.09
CA ARG A 231 2.70 1.28 0.59
C ARG A 231 3.50 2.18 -0.36
N ALA A 232 4.11 3.22 0.18
CA ALA A 232 5.14 3.99 -0.48
C ALA A 232 6.29 4.24 0.51
N THR A 233 7.52 4.12 0.04
CA THR A 233 8.70 4.45 0.83
C THR A 233 8.93 5.96 0.78
N VAL A 234 9.20 6.57 1.93
CA VAL A 234 9.59 7.98 2.04
C VAL A 234 11.05 8.09 1.59
N GLY A 235 11.28 8.85 0.52
CA GLY A 235 12.62 9.22 0.07
C GLY A 235 13.18 10.39 0.88
N ARG A 236 12.33 11.35 1.24
CA ARG A 236 12.69 12.51 2.06
C ARG A 236 11.47 13.08 2.77
N SER A 237 11.63 13.47 4.03
CA SER A 237 10.68 14.32 4.76
C SER A 237 11.28 15.71 4.93
N LYS A 238 10.60 16.74 4.42
CA LYS A 238 11.08 18.14 4.48
C LYS A 238 10.19 18.96 5.40
N ILE A 239 10.78 19.51 6.46
CA ILE A 239 10.11 20.41 7.39
C ILE A 239 10.44 21.86 7.02
N GLU A 240 9.43 22.72 6.88
CA GLU A 240 9.62 24.15 6.61
C GLU A 240 8.51 25.02 7.22
N SER A 241 8.86 26.23 7.67
CA SER A 241 7.88 27.18 8.22
C SER A 241 7.11 27.89 7.11
N ARG A 242 5.78 27.88 7.17
CA ARG A 242 4.88 28.51 6.20
C ARG A 242 3.62 29.06 6.87
N PRO A 243 2.88 29.97 6.23
CA PRO A 243 1.53 30.33 6.67
C PRO A 243 0.59 29.12 6.60
N MET A 244 -0.20 28.91 7.65
CA MET A 244 -1.05 27.73 7.84
C MET A 244 -2.53 28.09 8.04
N LEU A 245 -3.40 27.16 7.67
CA LEU A 245 -4.83 27.15 7.92
C LEU A 245 -5.17 25.97 8.83
N MET A 246 -5.95 26.22 9.87
CA MET A 246 -6.68 25.20 10.61
C MET A 246 -8.03 24.95 9.92
N ILE A 247 -8.34 23.68 9.68
CA ILE A 247 -9.57 23.23 9.03
C ILE A 247 -10.20 22.20 9.95
N LYS A 248 -11.50 22.34 10.25
CA LYS A 248 -12.27 21.33 10.99
C LYS A 248 -13.43 20.81 10.17
N ALA A 249 -13.66 19.51 10.31
CA ALA A 249 -14.72 18.81 9.63
C ALA A 249 -15.41 17.80 10.54
N GLN A 250 -16.61 17.39 10.12
CA GLN A 250 -17.46 16.49 10.88
C GLN A 250 -17.92 15.31 10.02
N ILE A 251 -17.91 14.11 10.61
CA ILE A 251 -18.54 12.88 10.08
C ILE A 251 -19.44 12.33 11.19
N GLY A 252 -20.77 12.42 11.01
CA GLY A 252 -21.70 12.05 12.08
C GLY A 252 -21.46 12.90 13.33
N ASN A 253 -21.13 12.27 14.46
CA ASN A 253 -20.80 12.96 15.71
C ASN A 253 -19.30 13.20 15.91
N GLU A 254 -18.46 12.65 15.04
CA GLU A 254 -17.01 12.76 15.15
C GLU A 254 -16.54 14.07 14.50
N ILE A 255 -15.70 14.80 15.23
CA ILE A 255 -15.06 16.03 14.77
C ILE A 255 -13.56 15.80 14.69
N GLY A 256 -13.00 16.12 13.54
CA GLY A 256 -11.55 16.14 13.32
C GLY A 256 -11.08 17.45 12.76
N GLY A 257 -9.77 17.65 12.82
CA GLY A 257 -9.12 18.82 12.25
C GLY A 257 -7.82 18.45 11.56
N ILE A 258 -7.33 19.38 10.75
CA ILE A 258 -6.00 19.34 10.16
C ILE A 258 -5.46 20.78 10.11
N ILE A 259 -4.17 20.95 10.39
CA ILE A 259 -3.46 22.20 10.13
C ILE A 259 -2.60 21.96 8.89
N ALA A 260 -2.89 22.70 7.81
CA ALA A 260 -2.23 22.56 6.51
C ALA A 260 -1.77 23.92 5.99
N GLN A 261 -0.80 23.94 5.08
CA GLN A 261 -0.30 25.20 4.53
C GLN A 261 -1.40 25.94 3.77
N ASN A 262 -1.45 27.26 3.89
CA ASN A 262 -2.25 28.11 3.02
C ASN A 262 -1.60 28.25 1.63
N ALA A 263 -1.78 27.27 0.75
CA ALA A 263 -1.23 27.30 -0.61
C ALA A 263 -2.07 26.46 -1.61
N GLU A 264 -2.12 26.90 -2.87
CA GLU A 264 -2.93 26.27 -3.92
C GLU A 264 -2.56 24.82 -4.27
N THR A 265 -1.32 24.43 -3.93
CA THR A 265 -0.79 23.08 -4.16
C THR A 265 -1.32 22.07 -3.14
N ILE A 266 -1.92 22.52 -2.03
CA ILE A 266 -2.53 21.66 -1.02
C ILE A 266 -3.97 21.40 -1.44
N ARG A 267 -4.29 20.14 -1.73
CA ARG A 267 -5.62 19.77 -2.22
C ARG A 267 -6.20 18.62 -1.41
N PHE A 268 -7.50 18.69 -1.16
CA PHE A 268 -8.29 17.58 -0.63
C PHE A 268 -9.08 16.92 -1.76
N VAL A 269 -9.42 15.65 -1.56
CA VAL A 269 -10.25 14.90 -2.53
C VAL A 269 -11.71 14.99 -2.10
N ARG A 270 -12.61 15.40 -2.99
CA ARG A 270 -14.06 15.38 -2.79
C ARG A 270 -14.63 13.98 -3.04
N PRO A 271 -15.84 13.64 -2.52
CA PRO A 271 -16.46 12.33 -2.75
C PRO A 271 -16.65 11.93 -4.22
N ASN A 272 -16.79 12.91 -5.11
CA ASN A 272 -16.87 12.69 -6.56
C ASN A 272 -15.49 12.56 -7.25
N GLY A 273 -14.40 12.50 -6.48
CA GLY A 273 -13.02 12.42 -6.98
C GLY A 273 -12.44 13.74 -7.49
N HIS A 274 -13.19 14.85 -7.45
CA HIS A 274 -12.65 16.17 -7.79
C HIS A 274 -11.73 16.68 -6.69
N LEU A 275 -10.70 17.43 -7.08
CA LEU A 275 -9.75 18.03 -6.16
C LEU A 275 -10.22 19.44 -5.78
N VAL A 276 -10.12 19.80 -4.50
CA VAL A 276 -10.36 21.16 -4.01
C VAL A 276 -9.10 21.67 -3.34
N SER A 277 -8.60 22.82 -3.80
CA SER A 277 -7.49 23.51 -3.13
C SER A 277 -7.93 24.02 -1.77
N VAL A 278 -7.04 23.97 -0.79
CA VAL A 278 -7.26 24.56 0.53
C VAL A 278 -7.60 26.06 0.45
N THR A 279 -7.00 26.79 -0.51
CA THR A 279 -7.27 28.22 -0.74
C THR A 279 -8.68 28.50 -1.27
N HIS A 280 -9.33 27.49 -1.84
CA HIS A 280 -10.68 27.57 -2.37
C HIS A 280 -11.71 26.84 -1.50
N LEU A 281 -11.26 26.23 -0.40
CA LEU A 281 -12.12 25.49 0.52
C LEU A 281 -13.01 26.46 1.31
N LYS A 282 -14.29 26.13 1.46
CA LYS A 282 -15.26 26.96 2.19
C LYS A 282 -16.03 26.15 3.21
N LYS A 283 -16.58 26.84 4.21
CA LYS A 283 -17.56 26.24 5.13
C LYS A 283 -18.73 25.64 4.32
N GLY A 284 -19.07 24.39 4.63
CA GLY A 284 -20.10 23.62 3.93
C GLY A 284 -19.55 22.71 2.83
N ASP A 285 -18.30 22.87 2.39
CA ASP A 285 -17.67 21.91 1.48
C ASP A 285 -17.55 20.53 2.11
N VAL A 286 -17.46 19.51 1.25
CA VAL A 286 -17.36 18.11 1.66
C VAL A 286 -16.14 17.47 1.02
N VAL A 287 -15.30 16.83 1.84
CA VAL A 287 -14.06 16.16 1.43
C VAL A 287 -14.03 14.74 1.97
N LEU A 288 -13.18 13.87 1.42
CA LEU A 288 -12.99 12.51 1.90
C LEU A 288 -12.07 12.49 3.12
N ALA A 289 -12.48 11.77 4.15
CA ALA A 289 -11.68 11.47 5.32
C ALA A 289 -11.93 10.03 5.79
N HIS A 290 -10.95 9.44 6.43
CA HIS A 290 -11.11 8.21 7.21
C HIS A 290 -11.39 8.57 8.66
N CYS A 291 -12.44 7.98 9.23
CA CYS A 291 -12.82 8.22 10.62
C CYS A 291 -13.23 6.91 11.31
N LYS A 292 -12.76 6.75 12.54
CA LYS A 292 -13.16 5.70 13.48
C LYS A 292 -13.69 6.34 14.77
N PRO A 293 -14.56 5.64 15.53
CA PRO A 293 -14.89 6.04 16.90
C PRO A 293 -13.61 6.28 17.72
N ALA A 294 -13.62 7.29 18.58
CA ALA A 294 -12.47 7.59 19.44
C ALA A 294 -12.20 6.42 20.40
N THR A 295 -10.97 5.91 20.38
CA THR A 295 -10.43 4.94 21.36
C THR A 295 -9.12 5.51 21.91
N GLY A 296 -8.75 5.14 23.14
CA GLY A 296 -7.48 5.53 23.73
C GLY A 296 -6.29 4.99 22.89
N ARG A 297 -5.14 5.68 22.91
CA ARG A 297 -3.89 5.20 22.31
C ARG A 297 -2.67 5.48 23.20
N HIS A 298 -1.83 4.47 23.37
CA HIS A 298 -0.51 4.57 24.00
C HIS A 298 0.58 4.32 22.94
N PHE A 299 1.44 5.30 22.66
CA PHE A 299 2.48 5.22 21.61
C PHE A 299 1.99 4.75 20.23
N GLY A 300 0.87 5.31 19.75
CA GLY A 300 0.36 5.01 18.40
C GLY A 300 -0.34 3.65 18.25
N MET A 301 -0.46 2.85 19.31
CA MET A 301 -1.26 1.61 19.36
C MET A 301 -2.65 1.88 19.97
N GLU A 302 -3.70 1.21 19.46
CA GLU A 302 -5.06 1.28 20.02
C GLU A 302 -5.08 0.57 21.40
N VAL A 303 -5.59 1.26 22.41
CA VAL A 303 -5.83 0.74 23.76
C VAL A 303 -7.31 0.98 24.09
N ASP A 304 -8.09 -0.09 24.06
CA ASP A 304 -9.44 -0.09 24.62
C ASP A 304 -9.26 0.11 26.14
N ASP A 305 -9.93 1.11 26.72
CA ASP A 305 -9.96 1.46 28.17
C ASP A 305 -8.94 2.48 28.74
N GLU A 306 -8.22 3.25 27.91
CA GLU A 306 -7.41 4.40 28.39
C GLU A 306 -8.15 5.75 28.22
N TYR A 307 -8.23 6.55 29.30
CA TYR A 307 -8.83 7.90 29.26
C TYR A 307 -7.86 8.90 28.64
N ILE A 308 -8.17 9.37 27.43
CA ILE A 308 -7.37 10.36 26.69
C ILE A 308 -8.28 11.49 26.18
N ILE A 309 -7.85 12.74 26.34
CA ILE A 309 -8.51 13.92 25.75
C ILE A 309 -7.51 14.63 24.83
N GLU A 310 -7.79 14.61 23.52
CA GLU A 310 -7.19 15.50 22.52
C GLU A 310 -8.15 16.69 22.30
N LYS A 311 -7.66 17.93 22.40
CA LYS A 311 -8.46 19.16 22.19
C LYS A 311 -8.19 19.76 20.82
#